data_AF-A0A960A324-F1
#
_entry.id   AF-A0A960A324-F1
#
_cell.length_a   1.000
_cell.length_b   1.000
_cell.length_c   1.000
_cell.angle_alpha   90.00
_cell.angle_beta   90.00
_cell.angle_gamma   90.00
#
_symmetry.space_group_name_H-M   'P 1'
#
loop_
_entity.id
_entity.type
_entity.pdbx_description
1 polymer ?
#
loop_
_entity_poly.entity_id
_entity_poly.type
_entity_poly.pdbx_seq_one_letter_code
_entity_poly.pdbx_strand_id
1 'polypeptide(L)'
;RWDSLGEFLALAASFDHLAQTEGNARAAILASTLDRATGTFLDNDKSPTRRLGGIDNRGSHYYLATYWAQELAAQTEDAELAAAFAPVAAALSDGEDTIVAELLAVQGKPADLGGYYRPDAARTAAVMRPSATMNAVIDAL
;
A
#
# COMPACT_ATOMS: atom_id res chain seq x y z
N ARG A 1 0.76 -15.54 -0.19
CA ARG A 1 0.21 -15.38 -1.56
C ARG A 1 -1.28 -14.98 -1.57
N TRP A 2 -1.81 -14.45 -0.47
CA TRP A 2 -3.15 -13.85 -0.50
C TRP A 2 -3.14 -12.63 -1.43
N ASP A 3 -4.19 -12.42 -2.20
CA ASP A 3 -4.37 -11.28 -3.09
C ASP A 3 -5.36 -10.29 -2.45
N SER A 4 -4.90 -9.07 -2.20
CA SER A 4 -5.69 -8.01 -1.56
C SER A 4 -6.47 -7.15 -2.56
N LEU A 5 -6.52 -7.50 -3.85
CA LEU A 5 -7.26 -6.73 -4.85
C LEU A 5 -8.71 -6.42 -4.44
N GLY A 6 -9.41 -7.38 -3.84
CA GLY A 6 -10.77 -7.17 -3.34
C GLY A 6 -10.87 -6.13 -2.21
N GLU A 7 -9.83 -6.02 -1.38
CA GLU A 7 -9.75 -5.01 -0.31
C GLU A 7 -9.56 -3.62 -0.92
N PHE A 8 -8.75 -3.48 -1.96
CA PHE A 8 -8.50 -2.21 -2.65
C PHE A 8 -9.77 -1.68 -3.31
N LEU A 9 -10.47 -2.57 -4.05
CA LEU A 9 -11.73 -2.25 -4.71
C LEU A 9 -12.83 -1.88 -3.70
N ALA A 10 -12.92 -2.60 -2.58
CA ALA A 10 -13.88 -2.30 -1.53
C ALA A 10 -13.57 -0.95 -0.85
N LEU A 11 -12.29 -0.61 -0.66
CA LEU A 11 -11.87 0.65 -0.04
C LEU A 11 -12.21 1.86 -0.93
N ALA A 12 -11.97 1.78 -2.24
CA ALA A 12 -12.35 2.83 -3.17
C ALA A 12 -13.87 3.09 -3.15
N ALA A 13 -14.67 2.02 -3.22
CA ALA A 13 -16.12 2.12 -3.09
C ALA A 13 -16.57 2.68 -1.73
N SER A 14 -15.85 2.36 -0.65
CA SER A 14 -16.13 2.91 0.68
C SER A 14 -15.86 4.42 0.76
N PHE A 15 -14.80 4.92 0.13
CA PHE A 15 -14.53 6.36 0.06
C PHE A 15 -15.54 7.09 -0.81
N ASP A 16 -15.94 6.50 -1.94
CA ASP A 16 -16.98 7.07 -2.81
C ASP A 16 -18.33 7.17 -2.09
N HIS A 17 -18.71 6.13 -1.33
CA HIS A 17 -19.89 6.18 -0.47
C HIS A 17 -19.82 7.37 0.51
N LEU A 18 -18.71 7.52 1.23
CA LEU A 18 -18.49 8.61 2.19
C LEU A 18 -18.58 10.00 1.51
N ALA A 19 -18.03 10.13 0.30
CA ALA A 19 -18.11 11.36 -0.47
C ALA A 19 -19.56 11.73 -0.80
N GLN A 20 -20.37 10.75 -1.21
CA GLN A 20 -21.76 10.96 -1.63
C GLN A 20 -22.71 11.19 -0.47
N THR A 21 -22.55 10.47 0.64
CA THR A 21 -23.48 10.54 1.77
C THR A 21 -23.17 11.67 2.76
N GLU A 22 -21.90 11.98 2.96
CA GLU A 22 -21.44 13.00 3.92
C GLU A 22 -20.90 14.27 3.23
N GLY A 23 -20.89 14.32 1.90
CA GLY A 23 -20.38 15.47 1.14
C GLY A 23 -18.86 15.68 1.28
N ASN A 24 -18.11 14.60 1.54
CA ASN A 24 -16.67 14.68 1.76
C ASN A 24 -15.89 14.72 0.42
N ALA A 25 -15.54 15.92 -0.03
CA ALA A 25 -14.80 16.12 -1.28
C ALA A 25 -13.42 15.42 -1.30
N ARG A 26 -12.70 15.40 -0.17
CA ARG A 26 -11.40 14.69 -0.09
C ARG A 26 -11.57 13.18 -0.20
N ALA A 27 -12.66 12.63 0.30
CA ALA A 27 -12.96 11.21 0.11
C ALA A 27 -13.18 10.87 -1.37
N ALA A 28 -13.80 11.77 -2.16
CA ALA A 28 -13.93 11.56 -3.61
C ALA A 28 -12.55 11.52 -4.31
N ILE A 29 -11.63 12.40 -3.91
CA ILE A 29 -10.26 12.39 -4.43
C ILE A 29 -9.52 11.11 -4.04
N LEU A 30 -9.63 10.68 -2.78
CA LEU A 30 -9.05 9.42 -2.30
C LEU A 30 -9.59 8.20 -3.08
N ALA A 31 -10.90 8.16 -3.34
CA ALA A 31 -11.52 7.09 -4.13
C ALA A 31 -10.97 7.09 -5.57
N SER A 32 -11.03 8.23 -6.27
CA SER A 32 -10.68 8.31 -7.68
C SER A 32 -9.18 8.05 -7.93
N THR A 33 -8.32 8.49 -7.01
CA THR A 33 -6.87 8.23 -7.06
C THR A 33 -6.55 6.77 -6.74
N LEU A 34 -7.29 6.14 -5.81
CA LEU A 34 -7.12 4.71 -5.49
C LEU A 34 -7.57 3.81 -6.66
N ASP A 35 -8.63 4.18 -7.37
CA ASP A 35 -9.07 3.47 -8.58
C ASP A 35 -8.00 3.50 -9.66
N ARG A 36 -7.41 4.68 -9.93
CA ARG A 36 -6.30 4.82 -10.90
C ARG A 36 -5.07 4.04 -10.46
N ALA A 37 -4.70 4.12 -9.19
CA ALA A 37 -3.59 3.35 -8.63
C ALA A 37 -3.81 1.83 -8.74
N THR A 38 -5.04 1.36 -8.53
CA THR A 38 -5.41 -0.06 -8.74
C THR A 38 -5.31 -0.45 -10.21
N GLY A 39 -5.67 0.46 -11.13
CA GLY A 39 -5.45 0.29 -12.57
C GLY A 39 -3.96 0.10 -12.91
N THR A 40 -3.10 1.04 -12.50
CA THR A 40 -1.64 0.96 -12.71
C THR A 40 -1.04 -0.30 -12.06
N PHE A 41 -1.54 -0.69 -10.88
CA PHE A 41 -1.14 -1.92 -10.19
C PHE A 41 -1.42 -3.18 -11.02
N LEU A 42 -2.59 -3.25 -11.67
CA LEU A 42 -2.96 -4.36 -12.54
C LEU A 42 -2.17 -4.34 -13.86
N ASP A 43 -2.04 -3.16 -14.49
CA ASP A 43 -1.32 -3.00 -15.75
C ASP A 43 0.17 -3.40 -15.62
N ASN A 44 0.77 -3.12 -14.46
CA ASN A 44 2.17 -3.45 -14.17
C ASN A 44 2.37 -4.84 -13.54
N ASP A 45 1.33 -5.69 -13.50
CA ASP A 45 1.35 -7.05 -12.95
C ASP A 45 1.96 -7.12 -11.53
N LYS A 46 1.53 -6.21 -10.64
CA LYS A 46 2.06 -6.12 -9.27
C LYS A 46 1.28 -6.95 -8.24
N SER A 47 0.44 -7.88 -8.70
CA SER A 47 -0.22 -8.87 -7.84
C SER A 47 0.77 -9.87 -7.21
N PRO A 48 0.45 -10.44 -6.03
CA PRO A 48 1.30 -11.41 -5.37
C PRO A 48 1.59 -12.64 -6.23
N THR A 49 2.87 -12.91 -6.46
CA THR A 49 3.29 -14.11 -7.17
C THR A 49 3.11 -15.36 -6.29
N ARG A 50 3.12 -16.53 -6.92
CA ARG A 50 3.01 -17.84 -6.22
C ARG A 50 4.37 -18.51 -5.98
N ARG A 51 5.49 -17.82 -6.28
CA ARG A 51 6.86 -18.36 -6.18
C ARG A 51 7.69 -17.57 -5.18
N LEU A 52 8.64 -18.24 -4.53
CA LEU A 52 9.64 -17.56 -3.70
C LEU A 52 10.54 -16.66 -4.57
N GLY A 53 10.95 -15.53 -4.00
CA GLY A 53 11.78 -14.53 -4.68
C GLY A 53 11.01 -13.56 -5.56
N GLY A 54 9.70 -13.77 -5.76
CA GLY A 54 8.81 -12.77 -6.33
C GLY A 54 8.11 -11.96 -5.25
N ILE A 55 7.43 -10.88 -5.64
CA ILE A 55 6.60 -10.10 -4.73
C ILE A 55 5.49 -10.97 -4.14
N ASP A 56 5.22 -10.82 -2.85
CA ASP A 56 4.09 -11.43 -2.17
C ASP A 56 3.05 -10.36 -1.78
N ASN A 57 2.15 -10.68 -0.85
CA ASN A 57 1.11 -9.75 -0.40
C ASN A 57 1.68 -8.42 0.12
N ARG A 58 2.80 -8.44 0.85
CA ARG A 58 3.42 -7.21 1.39
C ARG A 58 4.01 -6.36 0.27
N GLY A 59 4.61 -7.00 -0.73
CA GLY A 59 5.08 -6.34 -1.94
C GLY A 59 3.93 -5.67 -2.72
N SER A 60 2.78 -6.34 -2.84
CA SER A 60 1.62 -5.73 -3.50
C SER A 60 1.10 -4.48 -2.78
N HIS A 61 1.12 -4.48 -1.44
CA HIS A 61 0.72 -3.31 -0.64
C HIS A 61 1.69 -2.15 -0.80
N TYR A 62 3.00 -2.42 -0.89
CA TYR A 62 3.99 -1.39 -1.24
C TYR A 62 3.68 -0.74 -2.59
N TYR A 63 3.51 -1.53 -3.66
CA TYR A 63 3.26 -0.98 -4.99
C TYR A 63 1.95 -0.18 -5.07
N LEU A 64 0.88 -0.68 -4.44
CA LEU A 64 -0.37 0.09 -4.37
C LEU A 64 -0.16 1.42 -3.65
N ALA A 65 0.51 1.43 -2.49
CA ALA A 65 0.78 2.65 -1.75
C ALA A 65 1.61 3.65 -2.56
N THR A 66 2.62 3.18 -3.29
CA THR A 66 3.44 4.02 -4.18
C THR A 66 2.60 4.64 -5.30
N TYR A 67 1.83 3.84 -6.04
CA TYR A 67 0.99 4.37 -7.12
C TYR A 67 -0.09 5.32 -6.60
N TRP A 68 -0.68 5.01 -5.44
CA TRP A 68 -1.70 5.87 -4.86
C TRP A 68 -1.13 7.20 -4.38
N ALA A 69 0.04 7.20 -3.74
CA ALA A 69 0.75 8.43 -3.38
C ALA A 69 1.11 9.26 -4.61
N GLN A 70 1.54 8.63 -5.71
CA GLN A 70 1.81 9.31 -6.98
C GLN A 70 0.56 9.97 -7.55
N GLU A 71 -0.58 9.28 -7.57
CA GLU A 71 -1.86 9.81 -8.03
C GLU A 71 -2.36 10.97 -7.15
N LEU A 72 -2.20 10.85 -5.83
CA LEU A 72 -2.54 11.91 -4.86
C LEU A 72 -1.65 13.14 -5.00
N ALA A 73 -0.36 12.95 -5.29
CA ALA A 73 0.57 14.05 -5.54
C ALA A 73 0.34 14.74 -6.90
N ALA A 74 -0.16 14.01 -7.90
CA ALA A 74 -0.35 14.51 -9.26
C ALA A 74 -1.71 15.17 -9.52
N GLN A 75 -2.74 14.82 -8.76
CA GLN A 75 -4.07 15.43 -8.93
C GLN A 75 -4.07 16.94 -8.65
N THR A 76 -5.01 17.65 -9.26
CA THR A 76 -5.10 19.12 -9.21
C THR A 76 -6.38 19.64 -8.55
N GLU A 77 -7.18 18.75 -7.97
CA GLU A 77 -8.46 19.04 -7.32
C GLU A 77 -8.27 19.61 -5.90
N ASP A 78 -7.26 19.13 -5.18
CA ASP A 78 -6.86 19.62 -3.85
C ASP A 78 -5.34 19.80 -3.76
N ALA A 79 -4.90 21.06 -3.85
CA ALA A 79 -3.48 21.41 -3.84
C ALA A 79 -2.78 21.13 -2.50
N GLU A 80 -3.51 21.18 -1.37
CA GLU A 80 -2.94 20.87 -0.05
C GLU A 80 -2.68 19.37 0.06
N LEU A 81 -3.64 18.55 -0.39
CA LEU A 81 -3.48 17.09 -0.43
C LEU A 81 -2.35 16.68 -1.38
N ALA A 82 -2.26 17.30 -2.56
CA ALA A 82 -1.16 17.06 -3.49
C ALA A 82 0.20 17.40 -2.86
N ALA A 83 0.31 18.56 -2.21
CA ALA A 83 1.54 18.98 -1.54
C ALA A 83 1.92 18.05 -0.38
N ALA A 84 0.94 17.54 0.38
CA ALA A 84 1.16 16.60 1.47
C ALA A 84 1.69 15.24 0.99
N PHE A 85 1.18 14.74 -0.14
CA PHE A 85 1.58 13.44 -0.70
C PHE A 85 2.79 13.49 -1.63
N ALA A 86 3.18 14.66 -2.14
CA ALA A 86 4.38 14.82 -2.95
C ALA A 86 5.67 14.25 -2.30
N PRO A 87 6.02 14.57 -1.03
CA PRO A 87 7.19 13.99 -0.39
C PRO A 87 7.04 12.49 -0.11
N VAL A 88 5.82 12.00 0.13
CA VAL A 88 5.54 10.57 0.32
C VAL A 88 5.77 9.79 -0.96
N ALA A 89 5.23 10.28 -2.08
CA ALA A 89 5.39 9.69 -3.40
C ALA A 89 6.87 9.62 -3.81
N ALA A 90 7.62 10.70 -3.56
CA ALA A 90 9.06 10.73 -3.80
C ALA A 90 9.80 9.72 -2.93
N ALA A 91 9.57 9.72 -1.62
CA ALA A 91 10.27 8.81 -0.69
C ALA A 91 10.00 7.33 -0.97
N LEU A 92 8.76 6.97 -1.34
CA LEU A 92 8.44 5.59 -1.74
C LEU A 92 9.12 5.22 -3.07
N SER A 93 9.08 6.11 -4.06
CA SER A 93 9.66 5.86 -5.39
C SER A 93 11.20 5.76 -5.32
N ASP A 94 11.85 6.68 -4.62
CA ASP A 94 13.31 6.68 -4.44
C ASP A 94 13.78 5.48 -3.58
N GLY A 95 12.91 5.00 -2.69
CA GLY A 95 13.17 3.87 -1.80
C GLY A 95 12.89 2.49 -2.42
N GLU A 96 12.39 2.40 -3.66
CA GLU A 96 11.84 1.16 -4.22
C GLU A 96 12.79 -0.04 -4.08
N ASP A 97 14.01 0.07 -4.59
CA ASP A 97 14.97 -1.03 -4.59
C ASP A 97 15.27 -1.54 -3.17
N THR A 98 15.37 -0.62 -2.21
CA THR A 98 15.65 -0.95 -0.80
C THR A 98 14.43 -1.61 -0.16
N ILE A 99 13.25 -1.05 -0.34
CA ILE A 99 12.00 -1.58 0.23
C ILE A 99 11.73 -2.99 -0.32
N VAL A 100 11.84 -3.18 -1.63
CA VAL A 100 11.63 -4.49 -2.26
C VAL A 100 12.66 -5.49 -1.76
N ALA A 101 13.93 -5.11 -1.64
CA ALA A 101 14.97 -5.98 -1.09
C ALA A 101 14.66 -6.40 0.36
N GLU A 102 14.24 -5.47 1.22
CA GLU A 102 13.84 -5.75 2.61
C GLU A 102 12.64 -6.72 2.67
N LEU A 103 11.63 -6.52 1.82
CA LEU A 103 10.44 -7.39 1.75
C LEU A 103 10.77 -8.79 1.22
N LEU A 104 11.73 -8.91 0.30
CA LEU A 104 12.18 -10.20 -0.23
C LEU A 104 13.10 -10.96 0.75
N ALA A 105 13.94 -10.26 1.52
CA ALA A 105 14.97 -10.84 2.39
C ALA A 105 14.42 -11.71 3.54
N VAL A 106 13.14 -11.53 3.88
CA VAL A 106 12.43 -12.35 4.89
C VAL A 106 11.81 -13.62 4.33
N GLN A 107 11.72 -13.77 3.01
CA GLN A 107 11.12 -14.95 2.38
C GLN A 107 11.99 -16.20 2.59
N GLY A 108 11.36 -17.37 2.53
CA GLY A 108 12.03 -18.67 2.67
C GLY A 108 12.44 -19.02 4.11
N LYS A 109 12.20 -18.14 5.09
CA LYS A 109 12.46 -18.36 6.50
C LYS A 109 11.14 -18.65 7.25
N PRO A 110 11.13 -19.56 8.23
CA PRO A 110 9.99 -19.72 9.12
C PRO A 110 9.69 -18.40 9.86
N ALA A 111 8.41 -18.08 10.03
CA ALA A 111 7.94 -16.95 10.80
C ALA A 111 7.14 -17.44 12.02
N ASP A 112 7.59 -17.11 13.22
CA ASP A 112 6.88 -17.44 14.47
C ASP A 112 5.92 -16.31 14.84
N LEU A 113 4.63 -16.57 14.69
CA LEU A 113 3.56 -15.62 15.01
C LEU A 113 3.13 -15.67 16.48
N GLY A 114 3.65 -16.60 17.30
CA GLY A 114 3.24 -16.76 18.70
C GLY A 114 1.82 -17.31 18.90
N GLY A 115 1.20 -17.84 17.84
CA GLY A 115 -0.14 -18.43 17.84
C GLY A 115 -0.68 -18.61 16.42
N TYR A 116 -1.89 -19.18 16.29
CA TYR A 116 -2.56 -19.38 15.00
C TYR A 116 -3.88 -18.62 14.91
N TYR A 117 -4.91 -19.05 15.64
CA TYR A 117 -6.20 -18.35 15.69
C TYR A 117 -6.14 -17.02 16.45
N ARG A 118 -5.17 -16.91 17.37
CA ARG A 118 -4.88 -15.70 18.14
C ARG A 118 -3.35 -15.56 18.24
N PRO A 119 -2.70 -15.06 17.18
CA PRO A 119 -1.26 -14.84 17.19
C PRO A 119 -0.90 -13.68 18.14
N ASP A 120 0.38 -13.59 18.48
CA ASP A 120 0.92 -12.43 19.19
C ASP A 120 0.95 -11.21 18.25
N ALA A 121 0.41 -10.09 18.72
CA ALA A 121 0.24 -8.90 17.90
C ALA A 121 1.57 -8.26 17.49
N ALA A 122 2.54 -8.18 18.41
CA ALA A 122 3.85 -7.58 18.16
C ALA A 122 4.67 -8.44 17.17
N ARG A 123 4.66 -9.77 17.34
CA ARG A 123 5.31 -10.70 16.41
C ARG A 123 4.69 -10.64 15.02
N THR A 124 3.36 -10.62 14.95
CA THR A 124 2.64 -10.51 13.69
C THR A 124 2.96 -9.19 12.98
N ALA A 125 2.94 -8.07 13.70
CA ALA A 125 3.29 -6.77 13.15
C ALA A 125 4.73 -6.77 12.60
N ALA A 126 5.70 -7.31 13.34
CA ALA A 126 7.09 -7.40 12.89
C ALA A 126 7.25 -8.27 11.62
N VAL A 127 6.51 -9.38 11.52
CA VAL A 127 6.53 -10.26 10.33
C VAL A 127 5.85 -9.61 9.12
N MET A 128 4.75 -8.89 9.34
CA MET A 128 3.94 -8.29 8.28
C MET A 128 4.49 -6.95 7.79
N ARG A 129 5.24 -6.23 8.64
CA ARG A 129 5.87 -4.93 8.34
C ARG A 129 7.41 -4.98 8.46
N PRO A 130 8.10 -5.86 7.70
CA PRO A 130 9.54 -6.07 7.90
C PRO A 130 10.41 -4.98 7.26
N SER A 131 9.86 -4.16 6.36
CA SER A 131 10.60 -3.06 5.72
C SER A 131 10.65 -1.83 6.63
N ALA A 132 11.81 -1.59 7.24
CA ALA A 132 12.03 -0.41 8.06
C ALA A 132 11.95 0.87 7.21
N THR A 133 12.42 0.80 5.96
CA THR A 133 12.39 1.92 5.02
C THR A 133 10.96 2.33 4.69
N MET A 134 10.10 1.37 4.32
CA MET A 134 8.69 1.63 4.07
C MET A 134 7.97 2.13 5.33
N ASN A 135 8.21 1.48 6.48
CA ASN A 135 7.57 1.89 7.74
C ASN A 135 7.90 3.34 8.10
N ALA A 136 9.15 3.77 7.94
CA ALA A 136 9.55 5.15 8.24
C ALA A 136 8.79 6.18 7.40
N VAL A 137 8.49 5.87 6.13
CA VAL A 137 7.69 6.76 5.26
C VAL A 137 6.23 6.79 5.72
N ILE A 138 5.64 5.63 6.00
CA ILE A 138 4.23 5.54 6.41
C ILE A 138 3.99 6.14 7.80
N ASP A 139 4.90 5.93 8.76
CA ASP A 139 4.77 6.43 10.13
C ASP A 139 4.99 7.96 10.23
N ALA A 140 5.52 8.59 9.18
CA ALA A 140 5.75 10.04 9.09
C ALA A 140 4.62 10.83 8.42
N LEU A 141 3.60 10.15 7.90
CA LEU A 141 2.39 10.72 7.29
C LEU A 141 1.38 11.14 8.37
#